data_AF-A0A097EEA1-F1
#
_entry.id   AF-A0A097EEA1-F1
#
_cell.length_a   1.000
_cell.length_b   1.000
_cell.length_c   1.000
_cell.angle_alpha   90.00
_cell.angle_beta   90.00
_cell.angle_gamma   90.00
#
_symmetry.space_group_name_H-M   'P 1'
#
loop_
_entity.id
_entity.type
_entity.pdbx_description
1 polymer ?
#
loop_
_entity_poly.entity_id
_entity_poly.type
_entity_poly.pdbx_seq_one_letter_code
_entity_poly.pdbx_strand_id
1 'polypeptide(L)' 'MLGVRLDTELEERLAAVARTQGRSKSDIAREAVRRYVDLHDDAYRREARRQSTRASARASVEDVVFWQDGAAWR' A
#
# COMPACT_ATOMS: atom_id res chain seq x y z
N MET A 1 9.56 2.14 21.02
CA MET A 1 10.19 3.43 20.66
C MET A 1 11.25 3.12 19.62
N LEU A 2 11.20 3.71 18.43
CA LEU A 2 12.16 3.48 17.35
C LEU A 2 13.18 4.63 17.34
N GLY A 3 14.48 4.32 17.48
CA GLY A 3 15.55 5.29 17.30
C GLY A 3 16.06 5.25 15.87
N VAL A 4 15.85 6.32 15.10
CA VAL A 4 16.31 6.43 13.70
C VAL A 4 17.45 7.42 13.63
N ARG A 5 18.55 7.04 12.95
CA ARG A 5 19.63 7.95 12.60
C ARG A 5 19.31 8.60 11.27
N LEU A 6 19.42 9.93 11.23
CA LEU A 6 19.29 10.71 10.01
C LEU A 6 20.68 11.22 9.65
N ASP A 7 20.97 11.33 8.36
CA ASP A 7 22.10 12.11 7.90
C ASP A 7 21.88 13.61 8.22
N THR A 8 22.98 14.37 8.25
CA THR A 8 22.98 15.78 8.62
C THR A 8 22.02 16.60 7.75
N GLU A 9 22.02 16.38 6.44
CA GLU A 9 21.17 17.13 5.50
C GLU A 9 19.69 16.87 5.77
N LEU A 10 19.30 15.61 5.96
CA LEU A 10 17.93 15.24 6.27
C LEU A 10 17.48 15.79 7.63
N GLU A 11 18.35 15.76 8.65
CA GLU A 11 18.03 16.36 9.94
C GLU A 11 17.81 17.87 9.85
N GLU A 12 18.66 18.58 9.10
CA GLU A 12 18.53 20.03 8.88
C GLU A 12 17.24 20.39 8.16
N ARG A 13 16.89 19.65 7.10
CA ARG A 13 15.63 19.82 6.38
C ARG A 13 14.43 19.56 7.30
N LEU A 14 14.46 18.47 8.09
CA LEU A 14 13.42 18.17 9.06
C LEU A 14 13.29 19.28 10.11
N ALA A 15 14.41 19.83 10.60
CA ALA A 15 14.42 20.94 11.54
C ALA A 15 13.78 22.20 10.93
N ALA A 16 14.09 22.52 9.68
CA ALA A 16 13.53 23.67 8.98
C ALA A 16 12.01 23.56 8.82
N VAL A 17 11.51 22.39 8.42
CA VAL A 17 10.07 22.13 8.30
C VAL A 17 9.38 22.23 9.67
N ALA A 18 9.98 21.63 10.70
CA ALA A 18 9.47 21.67 12.07
C ALA A 18 9.32 23.12 12.59
N ARG A 19 10.36 23.94 12.40
CA ARG A 19 10.33 25.38 12.75
C ARG A 19 9.23 26.12 12.00
N THR A 20 9.12 25.91 10.69
CA THR A 20 8.14 26.60 9.84
C THR A 20 6.70 26.26 10.23
N GLN A 21 6.44 25.03 10.68
CA GLN A 21 5.10 24.57 11.07
C GLN A 21 4.79 24.76 12.57
N GLY A 22 5.76 25.20 13.38
CA GLY A 22 5.60 25.28 14.84
C GLY A 22 5.39 23.92 15.51
N ARG A 23 5.97 22.85 14.94
CA ARG A 23 5.80 21.46 15.40
C ARG A 23 7.14 20.86 15.82
N SER A 24 7.12 19.81 16.64
CA SER A 24 8.36 19.11 16.99
C SER A 24 8.87 18.25 15.82
N LYS A 25 10.19 18.06 15.73
CA LYS A 25 10.81 17.16 14.75
C LYS A 25 10.22 15.74 14.84
N SER A 26 10.01 15.25 16.07
CA SER A 26 9.47 13.93 16.33
C SER A 26 8.02 13.77 15.85
N ASP A 27 7.20 14.82 15.93
CA ASP A 27 5.83 14.77 15.43
C ASP A 27 5.78 14.70 13.92
N ILE A 28 6.60 15.50 13.23
CA ILE A 28 6.72 15.45 11.78
C ILE A 28 7.27 14.09 11.33
N ALA A 29 8.31 13.58 11.98
CA ALA A 29 8.86 12.26 11.66
C ALA A 29 7.82 11.14 11.84
N ARG A 30 7.06 11.16 12.95
CA ARG A 30 6.01 10.17 13.22
C ARG A 30 4.89 10.24 12.18
N GLU A 31 4.51 11.43 11.75
CA GLU A 31 3.52 11.61 10.70
C GLU A 31 4.02 11.14 9.33
N ALA A 32 5.27 11.46 8.98
CA ALA A 32 5.88 11.00 7.74
C ALA A 32 5.93 9.47 7.68
N VAL A 33 6.35 8.80 8.76
CA VAL A 33 6.35 7.34 8.88
C VAL A 33 4.93 6.78 8.73
N ARG A 34 3.93 7.38 9.40
CA ARG A 34 2.53 6.94 9.30
C ARG A 34 2.04 7.04 7.86
N ARG A 35 2.19 8.20 7.21
CA ARG A 35 1.79 8.40 5.80
C ARG A 35 2.48 7.44 4.86
N TYR A 36 3.77 7.16 5.08
CA TYR A 36 4.50 6.20 4.28
C TYR A 36 3.91 4.80 4.41
N VAL A 37 3.67 4.34 5.65
CA VAL A 37 3.04 3.04 5.90
C VAL A 37 1.64 2.98 5.27
N ASP A 38 0.77 3.96 5.53
CA ASP A 38 -0.60 3.99 5.00
C ASP A 38 -0.62 3.91 3.47
N LEU A 39 0.25 4.68 2.80
CA LEU A 39 0.35 4.68 1.34
C LEU A 39 0.77 3.30 0.79
N HIS A 40 1.70 2.63 1.46
CA HIS A 40 2.21 1.32 1.04
C HIS A 40 1.21 0.20 1.36
N ASP A 41 0.52 0.29 2.49
CA ASP A 41 -0.58 -0.62 2.85
C ASP A 41 -1.72 -0.52 1.84
N ASP A 42 -2.10 0.70 1.44
CA ASP A 42 -3.16 0.90 0.45
C ASP A 42 -2.76 0.50 -0.96
N ALA A 43 -1.48 0.69 -1.34
CA ALA A 43 -0.95 0.13 -2.57
C ALA A 43 -1.02 -1.41 -2.55
N TYR A 44 -0.60 -2.03 -1.44
CA TYR A 44 -0.64 -3.48 -1.26
C TYR A 44 -2.06 -4.03 -1.31
N ARG A 45 -3.01 -3.42 -0.59
CA ARG A 45 -4.43 -3.82 -0.60
C ARG A 45 -5.07 -3.65 -1.98
N ARG A 46 -4.73 -2.58 -2.72
CA ARG A 46 -5.24 -2.39 -4.09
C ARG A 46 -4.72 -3.48 -5.03
N GLU A 47 -3.45 -3.84 -4.92
CA GLU A 47 -2.89 -4.92 -5.72
C GLU A 47 -3.50 -6.28 -5.34
N ALA A 48 -3.66 -6.56 -4.05
CA ALA A 48 -4.34 -7.78 -3.59
C ALA A 48 -5.78 -7.88 -4.13
N ARG A 49 -6.54 -6.77 -4.12
CA ARG A 49 -7.88 -6.71 -4.72
C ARG A 49 -7.85 -6.96 -6.24
N ARG A 50 -6.87 -6.38 -6.95
CA ARG A 50 -6.67 -6.62 -8.39
C ARG A 50 -6.40 -8.08 -8.67
N GLN A 51 -5.50 -8.70 -7.92
CA GLN A 51 -5.18 -10.13 -8.07
C GLN A 51 -6.37 -11.03 -7.76
N SER A 52 -7.08 -10.77 -6.67
CA SER A 52 -8.31 -11.50 -6.32
C SER A 52 -9.36 -11.37 -7.43
N THR A 53 -9.61 -10.15 -7.93
CA THR A 53 -10.57 -9.93 -9.02
C THR A 53 -10.15 -10.69 -10.29
N ARG A 54 -8.86 -10.69 -10.63
CA ARG A 54 -8.33 -11.44 -11.79
C ARG A 54 -8.44 -12.94 -11.60
N ALA A 55 -8.17 -13.45 -10.40
CA ALA A 55 -8.31 -14.86 -10.07
C ALA A 55 -9.78 -15.31 -10.15
N SER A 56 -10.70 -14.52 -9.60
CA SER A 56 -12.15 -14.79 -9.69
C SER A 56 -12.68 -14.70 -11.13
N ALA A 57 -12.19 -13.75 -11.93
CA ALA A 57 -12.52 -13.67 -13.35
C ALA A 57 -12.03 -14.89 -14.13
N ARG A 58 -10.84 -15.41 -13.80
CA ARG A 58 -10.33 -16.63 -14.44
C ARG A 58 -11.12 -17.87 -14.04
N ALA A 59 -11.41 -18.02 -12.74
CA ALA A 59 -12.19 -19.15 -12.23
C ALA A 59 -13.61 -19.16 -12.83
N SER A 60 -14.26 -18.00 -12.93
CA SER A 60 -15.59 -17.91 -13.58
C SER A 60 -15.57 -18.24 -15.07
N VAL A 61 -14.50 -17.88 -15.80
CA VAL A 61 -14.35 -18.29 -17.21
C VAL A 61 -14.13 -19.81 -17.31
N GLU A 62 -13.28 -20.39 -16.47
CA GLU A 62 -13.06 -21.85 -16.43
C GLU A 62 -14.33 -22.62 -16.07
N ASP A 63 -15.11 -22.14 -15.08
CA ASP A 63 -16.41 -22.71 -14.73
C ASP A 63 -17.41 -22.64 -15.90
N VAL A 64 -17.54 -21.48 -16.56
CA VAL A 64 -18.46 -21.32 -17.70
C VAL A 64 -18.10 -22.27 -18.85
N VAL A 65 -16.82 -22.42 -19.15
CA VAL A 65 -16.34 -23.34 -20.21
C VAL A 65 -16.61 -24.80 -19.82
N PHE A 66 -16.34 -25.19 -18.57
CA PHE A 66 -16.61 -26.54 -18.07
C PHE A 66 -18.09 -26.94 -18.19
N TRP A 67 -19.01 -26.04 -17.84
CA TRP A 67 -20.45 -26.28 -17.95
C TRP A 67 -20.95 -26.28 -19.40
N GLN A 68 -20.34 -25.49 -20.29
CA GLN A 68 -20.65 -25.50 -21.73
C GLN A 68 -20.21 -26.82 -22.39
N ASP A 69 -19.02 -27.31 -22.06
CA ASP A 69 -18.51 -28.57 -22.61
C ASP A 69 -19.35 -29.75 -22.10
N GLY A 70 -19.77 -29.78 -20.83
CA GLY A 70 -20.63 -30.84 -20.29
C GLY A 70 -22.05 -30.86 -20.90
N ALA A 71 -22.54 -29.74 -21.43
CA ALA A 71 -23.83 -29.67 -22.12
C ALA A 71 -23.81 -30.30 -23.53
N ALA A 72 -22.62 -30.49 -24.12
CA ALA A 72 -22.44 -31.08 -25.44
C ALA A 72 -22.47 -32.64 -25.46
N TRP A 73 -22.53 -33.28 -24.29
CA TRP A 73 -22.56 -34.75 -24.14
C TRP A 73 -23.98 -35.30 -23.90
N ARG A 74 -25.01 -34.54 -24.26
CA ARG A 74 -26.42 -34.95 -24.25
C ARG A 74 -26.97 -35.01 -25.67
#